data_AF-A0A7J4EVK5-F1
#
_entry.id   AF-A0A7J4EVK5-F1
#
_cell.length_a   1.000
_cell.length_b   1.000
_cell.length_c   1.000
_cell.angle_alpha   90.00
_cell.angle_beta   90.00
_cell.angle_gamma   90.00
#
_symmetry.space_group_name_H-M   'P 1'
#
loop_
_entity.id
_entity.type
_entity.pdbx_description
1 polymer ?
#
loop_
_entity_poly.entity_id
_entity_poly.type
_entity_poly.pdbx_seq_one_letter_code
_entity_poly.pdbx_strand_id
1 'polypeptide(L)'
;MRLVMKFGGTSVKDGENILHCARLVKKFSDENEIVVTVSAMAGVTDFLIEAAKKCHTDPSPGFIKLSIAELAKRHFDAINFAVSDEYRPKVISATERLMDELEKVLLGISYLGELTKRSEDYIVSFG
;
A
#
# COMPACT_ATOMS: atom_id res chain seq x y z
N MET A 1 10.72 21.57 18.47
CA MET A 1 9.25 21.74 18.39
C MET A 1 8.61 20.42 17.99
N ARG A 2 7.29 20.23 18.15
CA ARG A 2 6.58 19.05 17.62
C ARG A 2 6.02 19.36 16.25
N LEU A 3 6.37 18.57 15.24
CA LEU A 3 5.99 18.77 13.85
C LEU A 3 5.23 17.54 13.32
N VAL A 4 4.11 17.77 12.65
CA VAL A 4 3.40 16.73 11.89
C VAL A 4 3.66 16.97 10.41
N MET A 5 4.28 16.01 9.73
CA MET A 5 4.53 16.05 8.30
C MET A 5 3.60 15.07 7.59
N LYS A 6 2.73 15.59 6.72
CA LYS A 6 1.79 14.77 5.94
C LYS A 6 2.20 14.73 4.47
N PHE A 7 2.30 13.52 3.91
CA PHE A 7 2.57 13.30 2.49
C PHE A 7 1.36 12.65 1.80
N GLY A 8 0.92 13.24 0.68
CA GLY A 8 -0.17 12.68 -0.13
C GLY A 8 0.30 11.61 -1.09
N GLY A 9 -0.63 10.90 -1.74
CA GLY A 9 -0.28 9.75 -2.60
C GLY A 9 0.61 10.12 -3.78
N THR A 10 0.47 11.32 -4.35
CA THR A 10 1.39 11.85 -5.38
C THR A 10 2.79 12.13 -4.85
N SER A 11 2.91 12.51 -3.57
CA SER A 11 4.19 12.70 -2.89
C SER A 11 4.91 11.38 -2.59
N VAL A 12 4.20 10.25 -2.59
CA VAL A 12 4.74 8.90 -2.33
C VAL A 12 4.42 7.91 -3.46
N LYS A 13 4.31 8.41 -4.70
CA LYS A 13 3.80 7.61 -5.84
C LYS A 13 4.69 6.43 -6.25
N ASP A 14 5.98 6.51 -5.96
CA ASP A 14 7.04 5.55 -6.30
C ASP A 14 8.20 5.66 -5.28
N GLY A 15 9.23 4.81 -5.44
CA GLY A 15 10.36 4.77 -4.52
C GLY A 15 11.23 6.03 -4.53
N GLU A 16 11.35 6.74 -5.67
CA GLU A 16 12.09 8.00 -5.74
C GLU A 16 11.42 9.06 -4.87
N ASN A 17 10.10 9.18 -5.03
CA ASN A 17 9.28 10.09 -4.26
C ASN A 17 9.25 9.76 -2.76
N ILE A 18 9.19 8.48 -2.40
CA ILE A 18 9.30 8.03 -1.00
C ILE A 18 10.66 8.43 -0.41
N LEU A 19 11.76 8.16 -1.12
CA LEU A 19 13.10 8.50 -0.66
C LEU A 19 13.28 10.02 -0.51
N HIS A 20 12.73 10.80 -1.44
CA HIS A 20 12.70 12.24 -1.35
C HIS A 20 11.98 12.72 -0.07
N CYS A 21 10.79 12.19 0.22
CA CYS A 21 10.04 12.51 1.43
C CYS A 21 10.82 12.11 2.70
N ALA A 22 11.45 10.92 2.72
CA ALA A 22 12.26 10.47 3.84
C ALA A 22 13.45 11.41 4.11
N ARG A 23 14.12 11.93 3.06
CA ARG A 23 15.19 12.93 3.19
C ARG A 23 14.69 14.24 3.77
N LEU A 24 13.48 14.69 3.39
CA LEU A 24 12.85 15.86 3.98
C LEU A 24 12.61 15.65 5.48
N VAL A 25 12.02 14.52 5.86
CA VAL A 25 11.80 14.17 7.27
C VAL A 25 13.13 14.18 8.04
N LYS A 26 14.18 13.54 7.51
CA LYS A 26 15.48 13.50 8.15
C LYS A 26 16.06 14.91 8.37
N LYS A 27 15.96 15.78 7.37
CA LYS A 27 16.44 17.17 7.46
C LYS A 27 15.78 17.94 8.61
N PHE A 28 14.48 17.77 8.85
CA PHE A 28 13.78 18.48 9.93
C PHE A 28 13.92 17.79 11.30
N SER A 29 14.32 16.52 11.34
CA SER A 29 14.35 15.72 12.58
C SER A 29 15.44 16.11 13.57
N ASP A 30 16.48 16.81 13.11
CA ASP A 30 17.61 17.18 13.98
C ASP A 30 17.22 18.26 15.02
N GLU A 31 16.15 19.02 14.76
CA GLU A 31 15.66 20.11 15.62
C GLU A 31 14.21 19.88 16.14
N ASN A 32 13.56 18.80 15.69
CA ASN A 32 12.13 18.60 15.92
C ASN A 32 11.78 17.15 16.27
N GLU A 33 10.80 17.00 17.15
CA GLU A 33 10.08 15.74 17.32
C GLU A 33 9.06 15.62 16.18
N ILE A 34 9.18 14.62 15.32
CA ILE A 34 8.37 14.50 14.10
C ILE A 34 7.42 13.31 14.16
N VAL A 35 6.15 13.56 13.83
CA VAL A 35 5.18 12.53 13.45
C VAL A 35 4.96 12.60 11.94
N VAL A 36 5.08 11.47 11.26
CA VAL A 36 4.83 11.37 9.82
C VAL A 36 3.49 10.69 9.59
N THR A 37 2.67 11.26 8.70
CA THR A 37 1.45 10.63 8.19
C THR A 37 1.53 10.55 6.67
N VAL A 38 1.12 9.42 6.11
CA VAL A 38 1.17 9.16 4.67
C VAL A 38 -0.18 8.65 4.18
N SER A 39 -0.51 9.00 2.95
CA SER A 39 -1.57 8.32 2.19
C SER A 39 -0.98 7.13 1.43
N ALA A 40 -1.84 6.26 0.90
CA ALA A 40 -1.47 5.23 -0.06
C ALA A 40 -0.71 5.80 -1.27
N MET A 41 0.12 4.98 -1.92
CA MET A 41 0.79 5.37 -3.18
C MET A 41 -0.25 5.79 -4.23
N ALA A 42 0.05 6.81 -5.06
CA ALA A 42 -0.91 7.39 -6.01
C ALA A 42 -1.70 6.34 -6.82
N GLY A 43 -3.03 6.34 -6.73
CA GLY A 43 -3.89 5.40 -7.46
C GLY A 43 -4.02 4.00 -6.85
N VAL A 44 -3.32 3.67 -5.76
CA VAL A 44 -3.50 2.38 -5.06
C VAL A 44 -4.89 2.28 -4.43
N THR A 45 -5.39 3.35 -3.81
CA THR A 45 -6.75 3.37 -3.24
C THR A 45 -7.81 3.08 -4.30
N ASP A 46 -7.76 3.77 -5.45
CA ASP A 46 -8.70 3.54 -6.55
C ASP A 46 -8.58 2.11 -7.09
N PHE A 47 -7.35 1.60 -7.24
CA PHE A 47 -7.10 0.22 -7.65
C PHE A 47 -7.73 -0.80 -6.70
N LEU A 48 -7.59 -0.61 -5.39
CA LEU A 48 -8.16 -1.49 -4.36
C LEU A 48 -9.69 -1.49 -4.40
N ILE A 49 -10.31 -0.32 -4.56
CA ILE A 49 -11.77 -0.18 -4.68
C ILE A 49 -12.27 -0.94 -5.93
N GLU A 50 -11.63 -0.73 -7.07
CA GLU A 50 -12.05 -1.37 -8.32
C GLU A 50 -11.80 -2.89 -8.30
N ALA A 51 -10.69 -3.34 -7.70
CA ALA A 51 -10.43 -4.76 -7.49
C ALA A 51 -11.52 -5.41 -6.61
N ALA A 52 -11.91 -4.78 -5.50
CA ALA A 52 -12.96 -5.29 -4.62
C ALA A 52 -14.32 -5.41 -5.35
N LYS A 53 -14.72 -4.36 -6.07
CA LYS A 53 -15.96 -4.37 -6.87
C LYS A 53 -15.93 -5.47 -7.92
N LYS A 54 -14.83 -5.60 -8.66
CA LYS A 54 -14.70 -6.63 -9.69
C LYS A 54 -14.73 -8.04 -9.13
N CYS A 55 -14.07 -8.28 -7.98
CA CYS A 55 -14.13 -9.58 -7.31
C CYS A 55 -15.55 -9.96 -6.86
N HIS A 56 -16.39 -8.97 -6.58
CA HIS A 56 -17.81 -9.17 -6.26
C HIS A 56 -18.68 -9.40 -7.51
N THR A 57 -18.49 -8.61 -8.57
CA THR A 57 -19.35 -8.67 -9.77
C THR A 57 -18.96 -9.73 -10.80
N ASP A 58 -17.67 -10.07 -10.88
CA ASP A 58 -17.11 -11.03 -11.83
C ASP A 58 -16.00 -11.87 -11.15
N PRO A 59 -16.38 -12.83 -10.28
CA PRO A 59 -15.44 -13.61 -9.49
C PRO A 59 -14.48 -14.42 -10.36
N SER A 60 -13.19 -14.10 -10.28
CA SER A 60 -12.14 -14.79 -11.03
C SER A 60 -10.86 -14.91 -10.20
N PRO A 61 -10.48 -16.13 -9.77
CA PRO A 61 -9.23 -16.36 -9.06
C PRO A 61 -7.99 -15.93 -9.88
N GLY A 62 -8.09 -16.00 -11.21
CA GLY A 62 -7.03 -15.52 -12.11
C GLY A 62 -6.88 -14.00 -12.06
N PHE A 63 -8.00 -13.26 -12.03
CA PHE A 63 -7.98 -11.80 -11.87
C PHE A 63 -7.34 -11.41 -10.54
N ILE A 64 -7.74 -12.03 -9.42
CA ILE A 64 -7.20 -11.74 -8.10
C ILE A 64 -5.67 -11.91 -8.08
N LYS A 65 -5.16 -13.05 -8.58
CA LYS A 65 -3.72 -13.29 -8.65
C LYS A 65 -2.98 -12.23 -9.47
N LEU A 66 -3.54 -11.81 -10.60
CA LEU A 66 -2.95 -10.76 -11.42
C LEU A 66 -2.94 -9.41 -10.71
N SER A 67 -4.04 -9.06 -10.03
CA SER A 67 -4.13 -7.81 -9.24
C SER A 67 -3.13 -7.77 -8.09
N ILE A 68 -2.97 -8.89 -7.37
CA ILE A 68 -1.96 -9.00 -6.30
C ILE A 68 -0.54 -8.89 -6.88
N ALA A 69 -0.26 -9.56 -8.00
CA ALA A 69 1.04 -9.47 -8.65
C ALA A 69 1.38 -8.04 -9.12
N GLU A 70 0.40 -7.31 -9.67
CA GLU A 70 0.55 -5.92 -10.07
C GLU A 70 0.86 -5.01 -8.87
N LEU A 71 0.09 -5.15 -7.80
CA LEU A 71 0.29 -4.35 -6.58
C LEU A 71 1.63 -4.68 -5.90
N ALA A 72 1.98 -5.97 -5.82
CA ALA A 72 3.26 -6.44 -5.29
C ALA A 72 4.43 -5.89 -6.08
N LYS A 73 4.39 -5.98 -7.43
CA LYS A 73 5.43 -5.41 -8.29
C LYS A 73 5.66 -3.94 -7.99
N ARG A 74 4.58 -3.15 -7.94
CA ARG A 74 4.66 -1.72 -7.68
C ARG A 74 5.32 -1.39 -6.34
N HIS A 75 4.96 -2.11 -5.28
CA HIS A 75 5.52 -1.89 -3.95
C HIS A 75 6.96 -2.40 -3.84
N PHE A 76 7.29 -3.54 -4.45
CA PHE A 76 8.66 -4.05 -4.48
C PHE A 76 9.61 -3.15 -5.27
N ASP A 77 9.16 -2.59 -6.39
CA ASP A 77 9.94 -1.59 -7.14
C ASP A 77 10.22 -0.36 -6.26
N ALA A 78 9.22 0.13 -5.53
CA ALA A 78 9.38 1.24 -4.60
C ALA A 78 10.34 0.90 -3.44
N ILE A 79 10.22 -0.29 -2.85
CA ILE A 79 11.08 -0.79 -1.78
C ILE A 79 12.54 -0.91 -2.24
N ASN A 80 12.76 -1.49 -3.42
CA ASN A 80 14.10 -1.68 -3.98
C ASN A 80 14.82 -0.35 -4.20
N PHE A 81 14.09 0.69 -4.58
CA PHE A 81 14.65 2.03 -4.77
C PHE A 81 14.85 2.79 -3.45
N ALA A 82 13.86 2.77 -2.56
CA ALA A 82 13.81 3.68 -1.41
C ALA A 82 14.45 3.12 -0.12
N VAL A 83 14.52 1.78 0.02
CA VAL A 83 14.92 1.12 1.27
C VAL A 83 16.32 0.55 1.15
N SER A 84 17.17 0.84 2.14
CA SER A 84 18.53 0.31 2.20
C SER A 84 18.55 -1.20 2.42
N ASP A 85 19.64 -1.85 1.99
CA ASP A 85 19.78 -3.32 2.05
C ASP A 85 19.60 -3.89 3.46
N GLU A 86 20.00 -3.14 4.48
CA GLU A 86 19.85 -3.53 5.90
C GLU A 86 18.39 -3.76 6.30
N TYR A 87 17.47 -2.87 5.88
CA TYR A 87 16.06 -2.95 6.27
C TYR A 87 15.18 -3.62 5.24
N ARG A 88 15.66 -3.77 3.99
CA ARG A 88 14.87 -4.29 2.87
C ARG A 88 14.22 -5.64 3.15
N PRO A 89 14.89 -6.67 3.71
CA PRO A 89 14.26 -7.96 3.98
C PRO A 89 13.06 -7.86 4.94
N LYS A 90 13.15 -6.99 5.95
CA LYS A 90 12.08 -6.76 6.91
C LYS A 90 10.87 -6.10 6.27
N VAL A 91 11.10 -5.10 5.42
CA VAL A 91 10.02 -4.38 4.71
C VAL A 91 9.34 -5.29 3.69
N ILE A 92 10.12 -6.02 2.88
CA ILE A 92 9.59 -7.02 1.94
C ILE A 92 8.69 -8.01 2.66
N SER A 93 9.17 -8.61 3.74
CA SER A 93 8.40 -9.61 4.50
C SER A 93 7.10 -9.02 5.09
N ALA A 94 7.09 -7.75 5.49
CA ALA A 94 5.87 -7.08 5.94
C ALA A 94 4.88 -6.84 4.79
N THR A 95 5.39 -6.41 3.63
CA THR A 95 4.58 -6.21 2.43
C THR A 95 4.00 -7.52 1.92
N GLU A 96 4.77 -8.61 1.88
CA GLU A 96 4.29 -9.94 1.48
C GLU A 96 3.13 -10.41 2.37
N ARG A 97 3.22 -10.23 3.70
CA ARG A 97 2.11 -10.57 4.61
C ARG A 97 0.84 -9.79 4.30
N LEU A 98 0.96 -8.51 3.98
CA LEU A 98 -0.19 -7.67 3.60
C LEU A 98 -0.78 -8.12 2.25
N MET A 99 0.06 -8.50 1.28
CA MET A 99 -0.42 -9.04 0.00
C MET A 99 -1.17 -10.37 0.18
N ASP A 100 -0.63 -11.29 1.00
CA ASP A 100 -1.27 -12.57 1.31
C ASP A 100 -2.63 -12.37 2.02
N GLU A 101 -2.72 -11.39 2.91
CA GLU A 101 -3.94 -11.06 3.63
C GLU A 101 -4.98 -10.42 2.69
N LEU A 102 -4.57 -9.46 1.86
CA LEU A 102 -5.43 -8.85 0.84
C LEU A 102 -5.96 -9.91 -0.14
N GLU A 103 -5.12 -10.84 -0.61
CA GLU A 103 -5.54 -11.93 -1.49
C GLU A 103 -6.66 -12.77 -0.87
N LYS A 104 -6.51 -13.15 0.41
CA LYS A 104 -7.52 -13.92 1.14
C LYS A 104 -8.84 -13.16 1.28
N VAL A 105 -8.78 -11.85 1.53
CA VAL A 105 -9.99 -11.02 1.65
C VAL A 105 -10.72 -10.93 0.31
N LEU A 106 -9.99 -10.70 -0.79
CA LEU A 106 -10.57 -10.65 -2.14
C LEU A 106 -11.18 -12.01 -2.55
N LEU A 107 -10.49 -13.11 -2.25
CA LEU A 107 -11.03 -14.46 -2.45
C LEU A 107 -12.30 -14.70 -1.61
N GLY A 108 -12.31 -14.22 -0.36
CA GLY A 108 -13.48 -14.29 0.51
C GLY A 108 -14.70 -13.60 -0.09
N ILE A 109 -14.52 -12.40 -0.65
CA ILE A 109 -15.60 -11.69 -1.37
C ILE A 109 -16.09 -12.49 -2.57
N SER A 110 -15.17 -13.03 -3.38
CA SER A 110 -15.52 -13.83 -4.54
C SER A 110 -16.27 -15.12 -4.18
N TYR A 111 -15.97 -15.75 -3.03
CA TYR A 111 -16.65 -16.96 -2.59
C TYR A 111 -17.99 -16.71 -1.91
N LEU A 112 -18.10 -15.63 -1.13
CA LEU A 112 -19.34 -15.27 -0.45
C LEU A 112 -20.33 -14.56 -1.38
N GLY A 113 -19.83 -13.89 -2.42
CA GLY A 113 -20.65 -13.07 -3.30
C GLY A 113 -21.15 -11.79 -2.63
N GLU A 114 -20.49 -11.32 -1.57
CA GLU A 114 -20.90 -10.15 -0.79
C GLU A 114 -19.72 -9.18 -0.60
N LEU A 115 -19.98 -7.89 -0.86
CA LEU A 115 -19.07 -6.79 -0.56
C LEU A 115 -19.76 -5.81 0.40
N THR A 116 -19.50 -5.98 1.70
CA THR A 116 -20.01 -5.06 2.72
C THR A 116 -19.18 -3.78 2.80
N LYS A 117 -19.76 -2.71 3.37
CA LYS A 117 -19.00 -1.48 3.67
C LYS A 117 -17.80 -1.71 4.58
N ARG A 118 -17.93 -2.62 5.54
CA ARG A 118 -16.82 -3.02 6.40
C ARG A 118 -15.69 -3.70 5.62
N SER A 119 -16.04 -4.56 4.66
CA SER A 119 -15.05 -5.22 3.80
C SER A 119 -14.37 -4.22 2.86
N GLU A 120 -15.13 -3.28 2.30
CA GLU A 120 -14.62 -2.19 1.45
C GLU A 120 -13.61 -1.32 2.21
N ASP A 121 -13.97 -0.85 3.42
CA ASP A 121 -13.08 -0.05 4.28
C ASP A 121 -11.79 -0.79 4.62
N TYR A 122 -11.90 -2.10 4.92
CA TYR A 122 -10.74 -2.92 5.25
C TYR A 122 -9.82 -3.12 4.04
N ILE A 123 -10.36 -3.36 2.85
CA ILE A 123 -9.57 -3.50 1.62
C ILE A 123 -8.84 -2.21 1.27
N VAL A 124 -9.50 -1.07 1.40
CA VAL A 124 -8.87 0.23 1.12
C VAL A 124 -7.74 0.54 2.11
N SER A 125 -7.79 0.00 3.33
CA SER A 125 -6.75 0.20 4.34
C SER A 125 -5.40 -0.47 4.02
N PHE A 126 -5.33 -1.34 3.01
CA PHE A 126 -4.08 -1.97 2.57
C PHE A 126 -3.17 -1.03 1.76
N GLY A 127 -3.70 0.09 1.27
CA GLY A 127 -2.94 1.07 0.48
C GLY A 127 -2.03 1.94 1.31
#